data_AF-A0A2U3R5I8-F1
#
_entry.id   AF-A0A2U3R5I8-F1
#
_cell.length_a   1.000
_cell.length_b   1.000
_cell.length_c   1.000
_cell.angle_alpha   90.00
_cell.angle_beta   90.00
_cell.angle_gamma   90.00
#
_symmetry.space_group_name_H-M   'P 1'
#
loop_
_entity.id
_entity.type
_entity.pdbx_description
1 polymer ?
#
loop_
_entity_poly.entity_id
_entity_poly.type
_entity_poly.pdbx_seq_one_letter_code
_entity_poly.pdbx_strand_id
1 'polypeptide(L)'
;MLLTGVVVGTGTNSSSSPEPIVLQLLDTAILYDKYKTDQIKKAILIGSCNGEIFSERATCRIETLSVVNKQGDIIEKQVECWLIGKDGRSGIKGIVVDKSSKVVRMAALNGVFSSIAKFLQAKAIKPDITTAPTLNIMTQGQV
;
A
#
# COMPACT_ATOMS: atom_id res chain seq x y z
N MET A 1 1.24 -22.45 -5.13
CA MET A 1 2.39 -21.87 -4.41
C MET A 1 2.55 -20.49 -4.97
N LEU A 2 2.67 -19.49 -4.10
CA LEU A 2 3.09 -18.17 -4.53
C LEU A 2 4.46 -18.28 -5.21
N LEU A 3 4.61 -17.71 -6.41
CA LEU A 3 5.91 -17.55 -7.05
C LEU A 3 6.73 -16.45 -6.36
N THR A 4 6.04 -15.46 -5.80
CA THR A 4 6.64 -14.30 -5.15
C THR A 4 5.88 -13.97 -3.87
N GLY A 5 6.56 -13.90 -2.72
CA GLY A 5 6.00 -13.30 -1.51
C GLY A 5 5.60 -11.84 -1.77
N VAL A 6 4.47 -11.39 -1.22
CA VAL A 6 4.00 -10.00 -1.37
C VAL A 6 4.01 -9.31 -0.01
N VAL A 7 4.53 -8.09 0.02
CA VAL A 7 4.36 -7.15 1.14
C VAL A 7 3.45 -6.05 0.64
N VAL A 8 2.31 -5.89 1.29
CA VAL A 8 1.29 -4.92 0.90
C VAL A 8 1.30 -3.71 1.82
N GLY A 9 1.11 -2.52 1.25
CA GLY A 9 0.88 -1.31 2.03
C GLY A 9 -0.46 -1.35 2.75
N THR A 10 -0.52 -0.80 3.97
CA THR A 10 -1.74 -0.70 4.79
C THR A 10 -2.10 0.75 5.16
N GLY A 11 -1.45 1.74 4.53
CA GLY A 11 -1.71 3.16 4.78
C GLY A 11 -3.01 3.65 4.12
N THR A 12 -3.44 4.87 4.42
CA THR A 12 -4.69 5.46 3.89
C THR A 12 -4.79 5.47 2.36
N ASN A 13 -3.64 5.42 1.67
CA ASN A 13 -3.57 5.44 0.21
C ASN A 13 -3.22 4.07 -0.41
N SER A 14 -3.15 2.98 0.37
CA SER A 14 -2.77 1.67 -0.17
C SER A 14 -3.72 1.21 -1.26
N SER A 15 -5.02 1.43 -1.09
CA SER A 15 -6.04 1.10 -2.10
C SER A 15 -5.87 1.85 -3.43
N SER A 16 -5.18 3.00 -3.44
CA SER A 16 -4.95 3.80 -4.66
C SER A 16 -3.75 3.34 -5.47
N SER A 17 -2.85 2.56 -4.85
CA SER A 17 -1.65 2.01 -5.47
C SER A 17 -1.44 0.59 -4.95
N PRO A 18 -2.28 -0.37 -5.40
CA PRO A 18 -2.18 -1.75 -4.96
C PRO A 18 -0.87 -2.37 -5.43
N GLU A 19 -0.31 -3.29 -4.62
CA GLU A 19 0.95 -3.95 -4.93
C GLU A 19 0.70 -5.12 -5.90
N PRO A 20 1.48 -5.25 -6.99
CA PRO A 20 1.30 -6.33 -7.95
C PRO A 20 1.68 -7.69 -7.35
N ILE A 21 0.95 -8.73 -7.73
CA ILE A 21 1.22 -10.12 -7.35
C ILE A 21 1.20 -11.08 -8.54
N VAL A 22 2.04 -12.11 -8.44
CA VAL A 22 2.10 -13.22 -9.38
C VAL A 22 1.99 -14.54 -8.63
N LEU A 23 0.99 -15.33 -8.99
CA LEU A 23 0.74 -16.65 -8.41
C LEU A 23 0.92 -17.72 -9.47
N GLN A 24 1.47 -18.87 -9.07
CA GLN A 24 1.43 -20.06 -9.90
C GLN A 24 0.40 -21.04 -9.37
N LEU A 25 -0.50 -21.47 -10.25
CA LEU A 25 -1.37 -22.59 -9.96
C LEU A 25 -0.54 -23.88 -9.94
N LEU A 26 -0.51 -24.56 -8.79
CA LEU A 26 0.25 -25.80 -8.63
C LEU A 26 -0.45 -27.01 -9.20
N ASP A 27 -1.78 -27.02 -9.12
CA ASP A 27 -2.58 -28.20 -9.37
C ASP A 27 -3.77 -27.88 -10.28
N THR A 28 -4.38 -28.94 -10.81
CA THR A 28 -5.50 -28.86 -11.75
C THR A 28 -6.71 -28.23 -11.06
N ALA A 29 -7.26 -27.17 -11.66
CA ALA A 29 -8.50 -26.56 -11.20
C ALA A 29 -9.68 -27.54 -11.41
N ILE A 30 -10.55 -27.64 -10.40
CA ILE A 30 -11.80 -28.40 -10.51
C ILE A 30 -12.83 -27.48 -11.17
N LEU A 31 -13.14 -27.73 -12.44
CA LEU A 31 -14.23 -27.06 -13.15
C LEU A 31 -15.56 -27.75 -12.86
N TYR A 32 -16.66 -26.99 -12.99
CA TYR A 32 -18.02 -27.51 -12.88
C TYR A 32 -18.21 -28.72 -13.79
N ASP A 33 -18.73 -29.81 -13.22
CA ASP A 33 -19.00 -31.11 -13.86
C ASP A 33 -17.80 -32.06 -14.13
N LYS A 34 -16.88 -32.24 -13.17
CA LYS A 34 -15.80 -33.25 -13.20
C LYS A 34 -14.84 -33.19 -14.40
N TYR A 35 -14.99 -32.23 -15.32
CA TYR A 35 -14.05 -31.96 -16.39
C TYR A 35 -12.77 -31.35 -15.81
N LYS A 36 -11.84 -32.23 -15.44
CA LYS A 36 -10.47 -31.85 -15.10
C LYS A 36 -9.76 -31.51 -16.40
N THR A 37 -9.49 -30.24 -16.63
CA THR A 37 -8.62 -29.83 -17.74
C THR A 37 -7.21 -29.63 -17.21
N ASP A 38 -6.30 -30.52 -17.60
CA ASP A 38 -4.86 -30.37 -17.29
C ASP A 38 -4.25 -29.12 -17.96
N GLN A 39 -5.01 -28.47 -18.85
CA GLN A 39 -4.59 -27.24 -19.53
C GLN A 39 -4.32 -26.10 -18.55
N ILE A 40 -4.95 -26.05 -17.38
CA ILE A 40 -4.77 -24.95 -16.42
C ILE A 40 -3.60 -25.25 -15.44
N LYS A 41 -2.98 -26.42 -15.51
CA LYS A 41 -1.83 -26.76 -14.68
C LYS A 41 -0.67 -25.81 -14.97
N LYS A 42 -0.04 -25.25 -13.92
CA LYS A 42 1.03 -24.24 -14.01
C LYS A 42 0.60 -22.89 -14.60
N ALA A 43 -0.69 -22.60 -14.70
CA ALA A 43 -1.14 -21.27 -15.10
C ALA A 43 -0.61 -20.19 -14.14
N ILE A 44 -0.30 -19.03 -14.70
CA ILE A 44 0.16 -17.84 -14.00
C ILE A 44 -1.04 -16.93 -13.79
N LEU A 45 -1.27 -16.52 -12.56
CA LEU A 45 -2.29 -15.55 -12.18
C LEU A 45 -1.59 -14.24 -11.84
N ILE A 46 -2.03 -13.16 -12.47
CA ILE A 46 -1.48 -11.82 -12.26
C ILE A 46 -2.60 -10.94 -11.72
N GLY A 47 -2.27 -10.17 -10.69
CA GLY A 47 -3.24 -9.32 -10.02
C GLY A 47 -2.59 -8.29 -9.14
N SER A 48 -3.40 -7.69 -8.30
CA SER A 48 -3.02 -6.62 -7.39
C SER A 48 -3.57 -6.89 -5.98
N CYS A 49 -2.85 -6.44 -4.96
CA CYS A 49 -3.21 -6.66 -3.56
C CYS A 49 -3.14 -5.38 -2.73
N ASN A 50 -4.05 -5.29 -1.77
CA ASN A 50 -4.12 -4.25 -0.77
C ASN A 50 -4.04 -4.85 0.63
N GLY A 51 -3.27 -4.20 1.51
CA GLY A 51 -3.17 -4.59 2.91
C GLY A 51 -4.21 -3.87 3.75
N GLU A 52 -4.84 -4.62 4.66
CA GLU A 52 -5.68 -4.06 5.72
C GLU A 52 -5.04 -4.38 7.08
N ILE A 53 -4.68 -3.33 7.82
CA ILE A 53 -4.03 -3.47 9.13
C ILE A 53 -4.98 -4.05 10.18
N PHE A 54 -6.27 -3.69 10.12
CA PHE A 54 -7.26 -4.08 11.12
C PHE A 54 -7.54 -5.58 11.11
N SER A 55 -7.58 -6.19 9.93
CA SER A 55 -7.85 -7.61 9.76
C SER A 55 -6.57 -8.46 9.65
N GLU A 56 -5.39 -7.83 9.66
CA GLU A 56 -4.08 -8.43 9.41
C GLU A 56 -4.05 -9.24 8.09
N ARG A 57 -4.71 -8.73 7.04
CA ARG A 57 -4.91 -9.46 5.79
C ARG A 57 -4.52 -8.65 4.57
N ALA A 58 -4.01 -9.37 3.56
CA ALA A 58 -3.85 -8.88 2.20
C ALA A 58 -5.05 -9.34 1.37
N THR A 59 -5.88 -8.39 0.93
CA THR A 59 -6.95 -8.65 -0.03
C THR A 59 -6.38 -8.52 -1.43
N CYS A 60 -6.63 -9.50 -2.28
CA CYS A 60 -6.01 -9.59 -3.60
C CYS A 60 -7.07 -9.83 -4.66
N ARG A 61 -6.96 -9.11 -5.77
CA ARG A 61 -7.78 -9.27 -6.96
C ARG A 61 -6.89 -9.75 -8.11
N ILE A 62 -7.26 -10.87 -8.71
CA ILE A 62 -6.63 -11.37 -9.92
C ILE A 62 -7.40 -10.83 -11.11
N GLU A 63 -6.64 -10.32 -12.08
CA GLU A 63 -7.14 -9.65 -13.28
C GLU A 63 -6.79 -10.43 -14.54
N THR A 64 -5.67 -11.17 -14.51
CA THR A 64 -5.19 -11.90 -15.68
C THR A 64 -4.82 -13.35 -15.33
N LEU A 65 -5.31 -14.28 -16.13
CA LEU A 65 -4.90 -15.68 -16.18
C LEU A 65 -4.07 -15.89 -17.46
N SER A 66 -2.83 -16.33 -17.30
CA SER A 66 -1.92 -16.68 -18.39
C SER A 66 -1.61 -18.17 -18.34
N VAL A 67 -1.79 -18.87 -19.45
CA VAL A 67 -1.62 -20.32 -19.54
C VAL A 67 -0.94 -20.70 -20.84
N VAL A 68 -0.12 -21.75 -20.80
CA VAL A 68 0.53 -22.28 -22.00
C VAL A 68 -0.29 -23.45 -22.52
N ASN A 69 -0.71 -23.40 -23.77
CA ASN A 69 -1.47 -24.49 -24.39
C ASN A 69 -0.55 -25.70 -24.72
N LYS A 70 -1.12 -26.79 -25.24
CA LYS A 70 -0.34 -27.98 -25.61
C LYS A 70 0.62 -27.75 -26.79
N GLN A 71 0.39 -26.70 -27.56
CA GLN A 71 1.15 -26.29 -28.73
C GLN A 71 2.31 -25.35 -28.38
N GLY A 72 2.37 -24.85 -27.14
CA GLY A 72 3.39 -23.92 -26.66
C GLY A 72 3.00 -22.44 -26.73
N ASP A 73 1.79 -22.12 -27.19
CA ASP A 73 1.31 -20.73 -27.25
C ASP A 73 0.86 -20.24 -25.86
N ILE A 74 1.16 -18.97 -25.59
CA ILE A 74 0.69 -18.27 -24.39
C ILE A 74 -0.71 -17.73 -24.65
N ILE A 75 -1.67 -18.16 -23.84
CA ILE A 75 -3.05 -17.68 -23.86
C ILE A 75 -3.27 -16.85 -22.60
N GLU A 76 -3.56 -15.57 -22.79
CA GLU A 76 -3.94 -14.67 -21.71
C GLU A 76 -5.43 -14.38 -21.76
N LYS A 77 -6.06 -14.42 -20.58
CA LYS A 77 -7.48 -14.11 -20.39
C LYS A 77 -7.67 -13.19 -19.21
N GLN A 78 -8.48 -12.16 -19.44
CA GLN A 78 -8.98 -11.31 -18.36
C GLN A 78 -9.93 -12.14 -17.50
N VAL A 79 -9.71 -12.12 -16.19
CA VAL A 79 -10.50 -12.82 -15.18
C VAL A 79 -10.74 -11.89 -14.02
N GLU A 80 -11.78 -12.17 -13.23
CA GLU A 80 -12.00 -11.49 -11.97
C GLU A 80 -12.04 -12.55 -10.87
N CYS A 81 -11.01 -12.58 -10.02
CA CYS A 81 -10.96 -13.53 -8.92
C CYS A 81 -10.50 -12.86 -7.62
N TRP A 82 -10.98 -13.37 -6.49
CA TRP A 82 -10.52 -12.99 -5.15
C TRP A 82 -9.79 -14.16 -4.50
N LEU A 83 -8.77 -13.85 -3.71
CA LEU A 83 -8.06 -14.85 -2.92
C LEU A 83 -8.75 -15.09 -1.59
N ILE A 84 -8.92 -16.37 -1.25
CA ILE A 84 -9.46 -16.83 0.03
C ILE A 84 -8.33 -17.44 0.84
N GLY A 85 -8.22 -17.03 2.10
CA GLY A 85 -7.25 -17.56 3.04
C GLY A 85 -7.55 -19.02 3.40
N LYS A 86 -6.55 -19.70 4.00
CA LYS A 86 -6.71 -21.08 4.50
C LYS A 86 -7.83 -21.25 5.52
N ASP A 87 -8.24 -20.16 6.13
CA ASP A 87 -9.30 -20.05 7.12
C ASP A 87 -10.68 -19.75 6.52
N GLY A 88 -10.80 -19.76 5.19
CA GLY A 88 -12.06 -19.54 4.47
C GLY A 88 -12.51 -18.08 4.43
N ARG A 89 -11.69 -17.15 4.93
CA ARG A 89 -12.00 -15.71 4.94
C ARG A 89 -11.40 -15.03 3.72
N SER A 90 -12.01 -13.92 3.30
CA SER A 90 -11.47 -13.09 2.21
C SER A 90 -10.08 -12.58 2.57
N GLY A 91 -9.15 -12.67 1.61
CA GLY A 91 -7.77 -12.25 1.76
C GLY A 91 -6.89 -13.28 2.47
N ILE A 92 -5.58 -13.07 2.34
CA ILE A 92 -4.54 -13.93 2.91
C ILE A 92 -4.08 -13.30 4.23
N LYS A 93 -4.13 -14.07 5.32
CA LYS A 93 -3.60 -13.62 6.62
C LYS A 93 -2.08 -13.46 6.55
N GLY A 94 -1.59 -12.32 7.01
CA GLY A 94 -0.17 -11.97 7.01
C GLY A 94 0.33 -11.55 8.39
N ILE A 95 1.57 -11.07 8.43
CA ILE A 95 2.18 -10.47 9.62
C ILE A 95 2.25 -8.96 9.38
N VAL A 96 1.76 -8.18 10.34
CA VAL A 96 1.87 -6.72 10.29
C VAL A 96 3.29 -6.32 10.66
N VAL A 97 3.97 -5.62 9.77
CA VAL A 97 5.30 -5.05 10.02
C VAL A 97 5.16 -3.54 10.13
N ASP A 98 5.37 -3.03 11.35
CA ASP A 98 5.33 -1.60 11.58
C ASP A 98 6.61 -0.92 11.05
N LYS A 99 6.43 -0.02 10.07
CA LYS A 99 7.51 0.80 9.49
C LYS A 99 7.47 2.26 9.98
N SER A 100 6.55 2.60 10.88
CA SER A 100 6.36 3.97 11.41
C SER A 100 7.52 4.43 12.29
N SER A 101 8.25 3.52 12.92
CA SER A 101 9.36 3.82 13.84
C SER A 101 10.44 4.74 13.22
N LYS A 102 10.74 4.58 11.93
CA LYS A 102 11.69 5.45 11.22
C LYS A 102 11.15 6.87 11.05
N VAL A 103 9.85 7.00 10.76
CA VAL A 103 9.17 8.30 10.60
C VAL A 103 9.05 9.00 11.94
N VAL A 104 8.63 8.29 12.98
CA VAL A 104 8.55 8.81 14.36
C VAL A 104 9.91 9.26 14.85
N ARG A 105 10.98 8.49 14.60
CA ARG A 105 12.35 8.88 14.98
C ARG A 105 12.82 10.14 14.26
N MET A 106 12.54 10.27 12.97
CA MET A 106 12.88 11.48 12.21
C MET A 106 12.05 12.69 12.67
N ALA A 107 10.76 12.50 12.96
CA ALA A 107 9.92 13.55 13.52
C ALA A 107 10.38 13.99 14.91
N ALA A 108 10.81 13.05 15.76
CA ALA A 108 11.35 13.34 17.08
C ALA A 108 12.66 14.13 17.00
N LEU A 109 13.59 13.72 16.13
CA LEU A 109 14.82 14.48 15.86
C LEU A 109 14.48 15.90 15.39
N ASN A 110 13.65 16.03 14.36
CA ASN A 110 13.25 17.32 13.83
C ASN A 110 12.51 18.19 14.87
N GLY A 111 11.73 17.59 15.77
CA GLY A 111 11.08 18.28 16.89
C GLY A 111 12.05 18.82 17.92
N VAL A 112 13.12 18.08 18.23
CA VAL A 112 14.20 18.54 19.11
C VAL A 112 14.97 19.69 18.44
N PHE A 113 15.36 19.55 17.18
CA PHE A 113 16.04 20.61 16.43
C PHE A 113 15.18 21.88 16.32
N SER A 114 13.88 21.74 16.04
CA SER A 114 12.92 22.85 16.00
C SER A 114 12.82 23.56 17.36
N SER A 115 12.78 22.81 18.46
CA SER A 115 12.71 23.36 19.81
C SER A 115 13.98 24.15 20.20
N ILE A 116 15.16 23.61 19.87
CA ILE A 116 16.43 24.30 20.10
C ILE A 116 16.52 25.55 19.22
N ALA A 117 16.12 25.48 17.96
CA ALA A 117 16.08 26.62 17.06
C ALA A 117 15.16 27.74 17.60
N LYS A 118 13.97 27.39 18.11
CA LYS A 118 13.06 28.36 18.76
C LYS A 118 13.68 28.99 20.01
N PHE A 119 14.40 28.23 20.83
CA PHE A 119 15.06 28.76 22.02
C PHE A 119 16.23 29.70 21.68
N LEU A 120 17.02 29.36 20.66
CA LEU A 120 18.08 30.24 20.16
C LEU A 120 17.51 31.50 19.49
N GLN A 121 16.41 31.39 18.74
CA GLN A 121 15.67 32.55 18.23
C GLN A 121 15.11 33.41 19.36
N ALA A 122 14.53 32.80 20.40
CA ALA A 122 14.04 33.52 21.58
C ALA A 122 15.16 34.21 22.36
N LYS A 123 16.39 33.65 22.37
CA LYS A 123 17.57 34.32 22.92
C LYS A 123 18.18 35.38 22.00
N ALA A 124 18.03 35.23 20.68
CA ALA A 124 18.49 36.20 19.68
C ALA A 124 17.56 37.42 19.57
N ILE A 125 16.26 37.25 19.88
CA ILE A 125 15.32 38.36 20.06
C ILE A 125 15.59 38.99 21.43
N LYS A 126 16.57 39.90 21.49
CA LYS A 126 16.61 40.91 22.54
C LYS A 126 15.37 41.81 22.37
N PRO A 127 14.57 42.10 23.41
CA PRO A 127 13.57 43.15 23.32
C PRO A 127 14.31 44.48 23.39
N ASP A 128 14.73 45.01 22.24
CA ASP A 128 15.06 46.44 22.19
C ASP A 128 13.74 47.19 22.04
N ILE A 129 13.23 47.62 23.19
CA ILE A 129 12.13 48.56 23.31
C ILE A 129 12.68 49.87 22.77
N THR A 130 12.39 50.25 21.52
CA THR A 130 12.17 51.63 21.03
C THR A 130 12.13 51.61 19.49
N THR A 131 10.94 51.54 18.90
CA THR A 131 10.48 52.27 17.70
C THR A 131 9.20 51.62 17.15
N ALA A 132 8.05 51.98 17.73
CA ALA A 132 6.88 52.27 16.89
C ALA A 132 7.00 53.75 16.47
N PRO A 133 6.57 54.22 15.29
CA PRO A 133 5.57 53.67 14.35
C PRO A 133 6.22 53.45 12.94
N THR A 134 5.65 52.87 11.88
CA THR A 134 4.34 53.05 11.25
C THR A 134 4.33 52.02 10.11
N LEU A 135 3.41 51.06 10.09
CA LEU A 135 3.05 50.39 8.83
C LEU A 135 1.53 50.25 8.83
N ASN A 136 0.91 51.13 8.05
CA ASN A 136 -0.51 51.17 7.76
C ASN A 136 -1.06 49.78 7.47
N ILE A 137 -1.98 49.32 8.32
CA ILE A 137 -3.01 48.37 7.90
C ILE A 137 -4.32 49.16 7.87
N MET A 138 -4.63 49.75 6.71
CA MET A 138 -6.00 50.09 6.36
C MET A 138 -6.17 49.90 4.86
N THR A 139 -6.64 48.73 4.45
CA THR A 139 -7.45 48.49 3.23
C THR A 139 -7.80 46.99 3.20
N GLN A 140 -9.03 46.51 3.08
CA GLN A 140 -10.29 47.09 2.62
C GLN A 140 -11.50 46.49 3.34
N GLY A 141 -12.53 47.33 3.51
CA GLY A 141 -13.84 46.99 4.03
C GLY A 141 -14.86 48.11 3.87
N GLN A 142 -14.90 48.76 2.70
CA GLN A 142 -16.11 49.35 2.11
C GLN A 142 -16.09 49.05 0.61
N VAL A 143 -17.20 48.44 0.16
CA VAL A 143 -17.72 48.21 -1.20
C VAL A 143 -16.77 47.71 -2.29
#